data_AF-A0A6L7IKC2-F1
#
_entry.id   AF-A0A6L7IKC2-F1
#
_cell.length_a   1.000
_cell.length_b   1.000
_cell.length_c   1.000
_cell.angle_alpha   90.00
_cell.angle_beta   90.00
_cell.angle_gamma   90.00
#
_symmetry.space_group_name_H-M   'P 1'
#
loop_
_entity.id
_entity.type
_entity.pdbx_description
1 polymer ?
#
loop_
_entity_poly.entity_id
_entity_poly.type
_entity_poly.pdbx_seq_one_letter_code
_entity_poly.pdbx_strand_id
1 'polypeptide(L)'
;MLGKNPEKLPELFRPMLVDFIDNKYELVLLSEKIDWDYFEKEYSPLYSKVGNASHPIRFMVGCILLKHLYNLGDETLSLAWIMNPYMQYFCGRVFFEHEFPCDPSLKHETKSTLC
;
A
#
# COMPACT_ATOMS: atom_id res chain seq x y z
N MET A 1 23.22 -20.37 21.01
CA MET A 1 22.79 -19.17 21.75
C MET A 1 21.33 -18.93 21.38
N LEU A 2 20.39 -19.16 22.30
CA LEU A 2 18.99 -18.76 22.08
C LEU A 2 18.95 -17.24 22.00
N GLY A 3 18.83 -16.69 20.79
CA GLY A 3 18.67 -15.26 20.58
C GLY A 3 17.38 -14.82 21.25
N LYS A 4 17.49 -13.98 22.28
CA LYS A 4 16.34 -13.30 22.85
C LYS A 4 15.71 -12.48 21.72
N ASN A 5 14.42 -12.71 21.43
CA ASN A 5 13.69 -11.87 20.49
C ASN A 5 13.71 -10.44 21.07
N PRO A 6 14.21 -9.42 20.36
CA PRO A 6 14.20 -8.06 20.87
C PRO A 6 12.76 -7.67 21.24
N GLU A 7 12.60 -7.01 22.38
CA GLU A 7 11.31 -6.46 22.81
C GLU A 7 10.79 -5.50 21.73
N LYS A 8 9.45 -5.38 21.62
CA LYS A 8 8.80 -4.53 20.61
C LYS A 8 9.45 -3.15 20.60
N LEU A 9 10.10 -2.82 19.49
CA LEU A 9 10.72 -1.53 19.28
C LEU A 9 9.61 -0.45 19.33
N PRO A 10 9.80 0.68 20.03
CA PRO A 10 8.81 1.75 20.04
C PRO A 10 8.44 2.21 18.62
N GLU A 11 7.18 2.60 18.39
CA GLU A 11 6.69 3.06 17.07
C GLU A 11 7.52 4.21 16.48
N LEU A 12 8.18 5.00 17.34
CA LEU A 12 9.13 6.05 16.95
C LEU A 12 10.26 5.54 16.04
N PHE A 13 10.59 4.25 16.11
CA PHE A 13 11.65 3.62 15.32
C PHE A 13 11.10 2.70 14.23
N ARG A 14 9.86 2.90 13.78
CA ARG A 14 9.30 2.13 12.66
C ARG A 14 10.12 2.43 11.39
N PRO A 15 10.82 1.44 10.80
CA PRO A 15 11.61 1.69 9.61
C PRO A 15 10.71 2.04 8.44
N MET A 16 11.12 3.01 7.63
CA MET A 16 10.44 3.31 6.38
C MET A 16 10.74 2.20 5.38
N LEU A 17 9.83 1.98 4.43
CA LEU A 17 10.02 0.99 3.37
C LEU A 17 11.32 1.26 2.61
N VAL A 18 11.60 2.53 2.31
CA VAL A 18 12.84 2.96 1.61
C VAL A 18 14.12 2.60 2.35
N ASP A 19 14.07 2.36 3.67
CA ASP A 19 15.26 2.04 4.46
C ASP A 19 15.70 0.58 4.27
N PHE A 20 14.83 -0.31 3.76
CA PHE A 20 15.12 -1.74 3.68
C PHE A 20 14.71 -2.44 2.37
N ILE A 21 14.00 -1.76 1.46
CA ILE A 21 13.75 -2.29 0.12
C ILE A 21 14.95 -2.04 -0.81
N ASP A 22 15.18 -2.93 -1.77
CA ASP A 22 16.16 -2.69 -2.83
C ASP A 22 15.60 -1.68 -3.85
N ASN A 23 16.28 -0.54 -4.00
CA ASN A 23 15.88 0.50 -4.96
C ASN A 23 16.08 0.11 -6.43
N LYS A 24 16.80 -1.00 -6.69
CA LYS A 24 16.96 -1.56 -8.05
C LYS A 24 15.90 -2.59 -8.39
N TYR A 25 15.01 -2.92 -7.44
CA TYR A 25 13.93 -3.86 -7.70
C TYR A 25 12.97 -3.30 -8.77
N GLU A 26 12.55 -4.16 -9.68
CA GLU A 26 11.79 -3.77 -10.89
C GLU A 26 10.54 -2.94 -10.56
N LEU A 27 9.83 -3.29 -9.49
CA LEU A 27 8.62 -2.60 -9.08
C LEU A 27 8.89 -1.21 -8.48
N VAL A 28 10.05 -1.03 -7.83
CA VAL A 28 10.49 0.29 -7.33
C VAL A 28 10.81 1.19 -8.51
N LEU A 29 11.62 0.69 -9.45
CA LEU A 29 11.97 1.41 -10.68
C LEU A 29 10.73 1.75 -11.52
N LEU A 30 9.75 0.84 -11.58
CA LEU A 30 8.48 1.09 -12.26
C LEU A 30 7.71 2.22 -11.54
N SER A 31 7.67 2.19 -10.20
CA SER A 31 7.00 3.22 -9.41
C SER A 31 7.62 4.60 -9.66
N GLU A 32 8.93 4.71 -9.79
CA GLU A 32 9.63 5.97 -10.05
C GLU A 32 9.40 6.52 -11.47
N LYS A 33 9.06 5.66 -12.43
CA LYS A 33 8.79 6.05 -13.83
C LYS A 33 7.35 6.48 -14.08
N ILE A 34 6.42 6.12 -13.19
CA ILE A 34 5.01 6.48 -13.33
C ILE A 34 4.82 7.95 -12.91
N ASP A 35 4.16 8.73 -13.76
CA ASP A 35 3.69 10.07 -13.40
C ASP A 35 2.46 9.95 -12.48
N TRP A 36 2.71 9.88 -11.17
CA TRP A 36 1.64 9.81 -10.17
C TRP A 36 0.85 11.12 -10.07
N ASP A 37 1.46 12.26 -10.39
CA ASP A 37 0.80 13.57 -10.35
C ASP A 37 -0.26 13.69 -11.45
N TYR A 38 -0.05 13.04 -12.60
CA TYR A 38 -1.07 12.91 -13.63
C TYR A 38 -2.34 12.25 -13.08
N PHE A 39 -2.21 11.09 -12.43
CA PHE A 39 -3.35 10.39 -11.85
C PHE A 39 -4.01 11.18 -10.74
N GLU A 40 -3.23 11.85 -9.88
CA GLU A 40 -3.76 12.70 -8.82
C GLU A 40 -4.60 13.84 -9.43
N LYS A 41 -4.10 14.52 -10.48
CA LYS A 41 -4.82 15.62 -11.15
C LYS A 41 -6.09 15.15 -11.86
N GLU A 42 -6.02 14.04 -12.58
CA GLU A 42 -7.15 13.52 -13.36
C GLU A 42 -8.25 12.94 -12.47
N TYR A 43 -7.88 12.25 -11.39
CA TYR A 43 -8.86 11.58 -10.54
C TYR A 43 -9.30 12.39 -9.33
N SER A 44 -8.51 13.35 -8.82
CA SER A 44 -8.91 14.19 -7.68
C SER A 44 -10.28 14.87 -7.85
N PRO A 45 -10.68 15.38 -9.04
CA PRO A 45 -12.02 15.94 -9.25
C PRO A 45 -13.16 14.93 -9.09
N LEU A 46 -12.90 13.64 -9.25
CA LEU A 46 -13.90 12.56 -9.11
C LEU A 46 -14.18 12.20 -7.65
N TYR A 47 -13.29 12.58 -6.73
CA TYR A 47 -13.44 12.32 -5.31
C TYR A 47 -14.16 13.46 -4.60
N SER A 48 -15.10 13.09 -3.73
CA SER A 48 -15.80 14.07 -2.91
C SER A 48 -14.84 14.75 -1.94
N LYS A 49 -14.86 16.08 -1.89
CA LYS A 49 -14.19 16.88 -0.86
C LYS A 49 -14.87 16.78 0.52
N VAL A 50 -16.07 16.18 0.57
CA VAL A 50 -16.92 16.07 1.76
C VAL A 50 -17.26 14.60 1.98
N GLY A 51 -16.79 14.01 3.09
CA GLY A 51 -16.98 12.60 3.40
C GLY A 51 -15.79 11.98 4.15
N ASN A 52 -15.77 10.66 4.30
CA ASN A 52 -14.58 9.96 4.79
C ASN A 52 -13.40 10.19 3.82
N ALA A 53 -12.20 10.29 4.37
CA ALA A 53 -10.99 10.36 3.57
C ALA A 53 -10.91 9.13 2.65
N SER A 54 -10.93 9.36 1.34
CA SER A 54 -10.68 8.31 0.37
C SER A 54 -9.22 7.85 0.50
N HIS A 55 -8.95 6.60 0.14
CA HIS A 55 -7.57 6.14 0.04
C HIS A 55 -6.78 7.01 -0.95
N PRO A 56 -5.45 7.16 -0.77
CA PRO A 56 -4.63 7.89 -1.73
C PRO A 56 -4.82 7.35 -3.16
N ILE A 57 -4.90 8.22 -4.16
CA ILE A 57 -5.13 7.81 -5.56
C ILE A 57 -4.06 6.83 -6.04
N ARG A 58 -2.80 7.06 -5.65
CA ARG A 58 -1.69 6.12 -5.90
C ARG A 58 -1.94 4.71 -5.37
N PHE A 59 -2.62 4.56 -4.22
CA PHE A 59 -2.95 3.23 -3.70
C PHE A 59 -3.95 2.52 -4.59
N MET A 60 -5.04 3.19 -4.99
CA MET A 60 -6.08 2.60 -5.83
C MET A 60 -5.55 2.24 -7.22
N VAL A 61 -4.85 3.18 -7.88
CA VAL A 61 -4.22 2.94 -9.18
C VAL A 61 -3.15 1.84 -9.08
N GLY A 62 -2.33 1.88 -8.02
CA GLY A 62 -1.32 0.86 -7.76
C GLY A 62 -1.92 -0.54 -7.63
N CYS A 63 -3.01 -0.70 -6.87
CA CYS A 63 -3.72 -1.97 -6.74
C CYS A 63 -4.25 -2.49 -8.09
N ILE A 64 -4.82 -1.62 -8.93
CA ILE A 64 -5.30 -2.00 -10.26
C ILE A 64 -4.14 -2.48 -11.13
N LEU A 65 -3.02 -1.73 -11.15
CA LEU A 65 -1.83 -2.10 -11.92
C LEU A 65 -1.24 -3.44 -11.43
N LEU A 66 -1.18 -3.68 -10.13
CA LEU A 66 -0.68 -4.94 -9.56
C LEU A 66 -1.58 -6.13 -9.94
N LYS A 67 -2.90 -5.97 -9.94
CA LYS A 67 -3.83 -7.02 -10.41
C LYS A 67 -3.52 -7.42 -11.85
N HIS A 68 -3.28 -6.44 -12.72
CA HIS A 68 -2.96 -6.71 -14.11
C HIS A 68 -1.55 -7.27 -14.30
N LEU A 69 -0.54 -6.73 -13.62
CA LEU A 69 0.86 -7.13 -13.77
C LEU A 69 1.12 -8.56 -13.28
N TYR A 70 0.46 -8.97 -12.20
CA TYR A 70 0.65 -10.27 -11.56
C TYR A 70 -0.53 -11.23 -11.72
N ASN A 71 -1.54 -10.86 -12.52
CA ASN A 71 -2.77 -11.63 -12.74
C ASN A 71 -3.46 -12.03 -11.41
N LEU A 72 -3.65 -11.04 -10.52
CA LEU A 72 -4.24 -11.22 -9.19
C LEU A 72 -5.72 -10.79 -9.18
N GLY A 73 -6.52 -11.48 -8.37
CA GLY A 73 -7.87 -11.06 -7.98
C GLY A 73 -7.84 -10.24 -6.69
N ASP A 74 -9.01 -9.82 -6.20
CA ASP A 74 -9.10 -8.94 -5.02
C ASP A 74 -8.53 -9.59 -3.75
N GLU A 75 -8.92 -10.84 -3.49
CA GLU A 75 -8.46 -11.59 -2.32
C GLU A 75 -6.97 -11.95 -2.42
N THR A 76 -6.51 -12.39 -3.59
CA THR A 76 -5.10 -12.75 -3.79
C THR A 76 -4.19 -11.52 -3.81
N LEU A 77 -4.68 -10.37 -4.25
CA LEU A 77 -3.98 -9.09 -4.10
C LEU A 77 -3.83 -8.74 -2.62
N SER A 78 -4.90 -8.81 -1.82
CA SER A 78 -4.86 -8.49 -0.39
C SER A 78 -3.76 -9.28 0.32
N LEU A 79 -3.75 -10.60 0.11
CA LEU A 79 -2.76 -11.52 0.70
C LEU A 79 -1.34 -11.22 0.21
N ALA A 80 -1.15 -11.04 -1.11
CA ALA A 80 0.16 -10.73 -1.68
C ALA A 80 0.70 -9.38 -1.18
N TRP A 81 -0.17 -8.38 -1.05
CA TRP A 81 0.17 -7.02 -0.65
C TRP A 81 0.61 -6.95 0.81
N ILE A 82 -0.08 -7.64 1.72
CA ILE A 82 0.29 -7.71 3.14
C ILE A 82 1.68 -8.33 3.33
N MET A 83 2.05 -9.27 2.46
CA MET A 83 3.34 -9.98 2.55
C MET A 83 4.50 -9.27 1.84
N ASN A 84 4.22 -8.29 0.97
CA ASN A 84 5.21 -7.80 0.01
C ASN A 84 5.50 -6.29 0.17
N PRO A 85 6.65 -5.89 0.77
CA PRO A 85 6.99 -4.49 0.97
C PRO A 85 7.14 -3.70 -0.34
N TYR A 86 7.52 -4.36 -1.44
CA TYR A 86 7.62 -3.71 -2.74
C TYR A 86 6.25 -3.32 -3.29
N MET A 87 5.23 -4.18 -3.11
CA MET A 87 3.85 -3.86 -3.51
C MET A 87 3.27 -2.72 -2.68
N GLN A 88 3.60 -2.66 -1.38
CA GLN A 88 3.19 -1.56 -0.52
C GLN A 88 3.85 -0.23 -0.93
N TYR A 89 5.16 -0.27 -1.20
CA TYR A 89 5.90 0.88 -1.71
C TYR A 89 5.33 1.37 -3.05
N PHE A 90 5.08 0.45 -3.99
CA PHE A 90 4.48 0.77 -5.28
C PHE A 90 3.15 1.51 -5.14
N CYS A 91 2.29 1.04 -4.23
CA CYS A 91 1.03 1.66 -3.87
C CYS A 91 1.15 2.93 -2.98
N GLY A 92 2.37 3.41 -2.73
CA GLY A 92 2.62 4.67 -2.03
C GLY A 92 2.55 4.61 -0.51
N ARG A 93 2.74 3.44 0.11
CA ARG A 93 2.97 3.36 1.56
C ARG A 93 4.36 3.85 1.91
N VAL A 94 4.48 4.46 3.09
CA VAL A 94 5.74 4.91 3.68
C VAL A 94 6.31 3.85 4.63
N PHE A 95 5.43 3.18 5.37
CA PHE A 95 5.76 2.13 6.33
C PHE A 95 5.14 0.80 5.93
N PHE A 96 5.72 -0.29 6.40
CA PHE A 96 5.20 -1.63 6.15
C PHE A 96 3.98 -1.94 7.00
N GLU A 97 2.84 -2.16 6.38
CA GLU A 97 1.55 -2.48 7.00
C GLU A 97 1.25 -3.98 6.94
N HIS A 98 0.72 -4.53 8.02
CA HIS A 98 0.32 -5.94 8.10
C HIS A 98 -1.16 -6.18 7.76
N GLU A 99 -1.90 -5.12 7.46
CA GLU A 99 -3.33 -5.15 7.20
C GLU A 99 -3.65 -4.49 5.86
N PHE A 100 -4.53 -5.11 5.08
CA PHE A 100 -4.93 -4.56 3.80
C PHE A 100 -6.04 -3.51 3.99
N PRO A 101 -5.86 -2.27 3.52
CA PRO A 101 -6.77 -1.16 3.80
C PRO A 101 -8.22 -1.33 3.31
N CYS A 102 -8.44 -2.16 2.29
CA CYS A 102 -9.78 -2.41 1.72
C CYS A 102 -10.36 -3.79 2.11
N ASP A 103 -9.80 -4.50 3.10
CA ASP A 103 -10.31 -5.83 3.44
C ASP A 103 -11.72 -5.76 4.08
N PRO A 104 -12.76 -6.31 3.44
CA PRO A 104 -14.12 -6.25 3.96
C PRO A 104 -14.35 -7.14 5.18
N SER A 105 -13.45 -8.08 5.49
CA SER A 105 -13.56 -8.97 6.65
C SER A 105 -13.15 -8.30 7.97
N LEU A 106 -12.38 -7.20 7.91
CA LEU A 106 -11.92 -6.43 9.08
C LEU A 106 -12.90 -5.35 9.57
N LYS A 107 -14.14 -5.33 9.04
CA LYS A 107 -15.17 -4.30 9.30
C LYS A 107 -15.66 -4.15 10.76
N HIS A 108 -15.03 -4.77 11.75
CA HIS A 108 -15.43 -4.60 13.15
C HIS A 108 -14.89 -3.33 13.80
N GLU A 109 -13.85 -2.68 13.28
CA GLU A 109 -13.43 -1.36 13.79
C GLU A 109 -13.12 -0.38 12.65
N THR A 110 -14.16 0.37 12.29
CA THR A 110 -14.17 1.63 11.51
C THR A 110 -13.98 1.59 9.97
N LYS A 111 -15.11 1.92 9.32
CA LYS A 111 -15.31 2.72 8.08
C LYS A 111 -15.27 2.03 6.70
N SER A 112 -16.41 1.39 6.44
CA SER A 112 -17.22 1.48 5.21
C SER A 112 -16.79 2.48 4.12
N THR A 113 -16.68 1.90 2.91
CA THR A 113 -17.09 2.42 1.58
C THR A 113 -15.99 3.05 0.70
N LEU A 114 -15.84 2.42 -0.47
CA LEU A 114 -15.08 2.83 -1.67
C LEU A 114 -13.57 2.51 -1.66
N CYS A 115 -13.25 1.21 -1.73
CA CYS A 115 -12.80 0.70 -3.02
C CYS A 115 -14.06 0.67 -3.92
#